data_AF-A0ABD1ME38-F1
#
_entry.id   AF-A0ABD1ME38-F1
#
_cell.length_a   1.000
_cell.length_b   1.000
_cell.length_c   1.000
_cell.angle_alpha   90.00
_cell.angle_beta   90.00
_cell.angle_gamma   90.00
#
_symmetry.space_group_name_H-M   'P 1'
#
loop_
_entity.id
_entity.type
_entity.pdbx_description
1 polymer ?
#
loop_
_entity_poly.entity_id
_entity_poly.type
_entity_poly.pdbx_seq_one_letter_code
_entity_poly.pdbx_strand_id
1 'polypeptide(L)'
;MNSLSSAMEDPSSGHRRSKKHHRQRPPSKTAAEESEGEVEEGDPEAWAALNKGFRQVQSVLDRNRVLIQQVNENQQSRMADNMVKNVSLIQELNGNISKVVSLYSDLNTNFTNVCQHRSKSSSK
;
A
#
# COMPACT_ATOMS: atom_id res chain seq x y z
N MET A 1 -46.91 35.48 14.26
CA MET A 1 -46.69 36.36 15.42
C MET A 1 -46.16 35.51 16.55
N ASN A 2 -44.89 35.75 16.92
CA ASN A 2 -44.24 35.81 18.24
C ASN A 2 -44.70 34.85 19.35
N SER A 3 -43.90 34.37 20.28
CA SER A 3 -42.44 34.33 20.58
C SER A 3 -42.34 33.75 22.01
N LEU A 4 -41.10 33.55 22.47
CA LEU A 4 -40.60 33.39 23.86
C LEU A 4 -40.22 31.93 24.17
N SER A 5 -38.96 31.52 24.03
CA SER A 5 -37.74 31.94 24.75
C SER A 5 -37.89 31.81 26.27
N SER A 6 -37.14 30.90 26.88
CA SER A 6 -36.39 31.22 28.08
C SER A 6 -35.25 30.23 28.30
N ALA A 7 -34.03 30.73 28.10
CA ALA A 7 -32.80 30.22 28.67
C ALA A 7 -32.76 30.55 30.18
N MET A 8 -31.99 29.80 30.97
CA MET A 8 -31.07 30.41 31.94
C MET A 8 -30.13 29.38 32.58
N GLU A 9 -28.98 29.90 32.98
CA GLU A 9 -27.68 29.29 33.18
C GLU A 9 -27.42 28.77 34.62
N ASP A 10 -26.28 28.07 34.74
CA ASP A 10 -25.38 27.72 35.88
C ASP A 10 -25.31 28.80 37.01
N PRO A 11 -24.64 28.66 38.21
CA PRO A 11 -23.65 27.66 38.66
C PRO A 11 -23.68 27.26 40.16
N SER A 12 -22.88 26.27 40.58
CA SER A 12 -22.25 26.34 41.92
C SER A 12 -21.02 25.44 42.14
N SER A 13 -19.98 26.12 42.61
CA SER A 13 -18.64 25.71 43.00
C SER A 13 -18.59 24.87 44.28
N GLY A 14 -17.72 23.85 44.30
CA GLY A 14 -17.42 23.04 45.48
C GLY A 14 -15.93 22.72 45.61
N HIS A 15 -15.17 23.65 46.18
CA HIS A 15 -13.77 23.50 46.60
C HIS A 15 -13.57 22.39 47.66
N ARG A 16 -12.60 21.46 47.45
CA ARG A 16 -11.82 20.85 48.56
C ARG A 16 -10.38 20.57 48.15
N ARG A 17 -9.44 21.33 48.74
CA ARG A 17 -7.99 21.10 48.75
C ARG A 17 -7.65 19.99 49.75
N SER A 18 -6.71 19.10 49.43
CA SER A 18 -5.62 18.72 50.36
C SER A 18 -4.50 17.92 49.67
N LYS A 19 -3.37 17.85 50.38
CA LYS A 19 -1.98 17.80 49.91
C LYS A 19 -1.41 16.38 49.67
N LYS A 20 -0.60 16.27 48.61
CA LYS A 20 0.79 15.76 48.56
C LYS A 20 1.10 14.37 49.16
N HIS A 21 1.32 13.38 48.29
CA HIS A 21 2.33 12.35 48.51
C HIS A 21 3.23 12.17 47.29
N HIS A 22 4.48 12.54 47.50
CA HIS A 22 5.65 12.31 46.68
C HIS A 22 5.99 10.82 46.69
N ARG A 23 5.79 10.11 45.57
CA ARG A 23 6.53 8.87 45.28
C ARG A 23 7.32 9.08 44.00
N GLN A 24 8.61 9.33 44.19
CA GLN A 24 9.62 9.30 43.14
C GLN A 24 9.54 7.93 42.44
N ARG A 25 9.21 7.94 41.14
CA ARG A 25 9.61 6.88 40.24
C ARG A 25 11.03 7.21 39.78
N PRO A 26 12.01 6.30 39.92
CA PRO A 26 13.35 6.54 39.41
C PRO A 26 13.30 6.55 37.87
N PRO A 27 14.11 7.38 37.19
CA PRO A 27 14.23 7.33 35.74
C PRO A 27 15.04 6.08 35.40
N SER A 28 14.40 5.08 34.79
CA SER A 28 15.12 4.01 34.11
C SER A 28 15.79 4.61 32.89
N LYS A 29 17.06 4.99 33.06
CA LYS A 29 18.01 5.13 31.96
C LYS A 29 18.26 3.73 31.40
N THR A 30 17.59 3.41 30.31
CA THR A 30 18.10 2.44 29.33
C THR A 30 17.81 3.07 27.99
N ALA A 31 18.89 3.21 27.23
CA ALA A 31 19.01 4.02 26.05
C ALA A 31 17.82 3.86 25.11
N ALA A 32 17.28 4.98 24.65
CA ALA A 32 16.84 5.04 23.27
C ALA A 32 18.08 4.72 22.43
N GLU A 33 18.30 3.44 22.16
CA GLU A 33 18.97 3.04 20.94
C GLU A 33 18.00 3.46 19.84
N GLU A 34 18.08 4.73 19.46
CA GLU A 34 17.90 5.08 18.06
C GLU A 34 18.98 4.29 17.33
N SER A 35 18.65 3.03 17.03
CA SER A 35 19.24 2.35 15.90
C SER A 35 18.79 3.21 14.72
N GLU A 36 19.57 4.26 14.44
CA GLU A 36 19.81 4.71 13.09
C GLU A 36 20.39 3.48 12.38
N GLY A 37 19.50 2.56 12.04
CA GLY A 37 19.82 1.51 11.11
C GLY A 37 20.26 2.28 9.89
N GLU A 38 21.56 2.22 9.59
CA GLU A 38 22.06 2.58 8.28
C GLU A 38 21.05 1.99 7.30
N VAL A 39 20.36 2.87 6.57
CA VAL A 39 19.57 2.44 5.43
C VAL A 39 20.63 1.93 4.49
N GLU A 40 20.95 0.64 4.64
CA GLU A 40 21.93 -0.04 3.83
C GLU A 40 21.46 0.18 2.41
N GLU A 41 22.21 1.02 1.69
CA GLU A 41 21.84 1.51 0.38
C GLU A 41 21.71 0.28 -0.51
N GLY A 42 20.47 -0.16 -0.71
CA GLY A 42 20.19 -1.40 -1.40
C GLY A 42 20.82 -1.35 -2.79
N ASP A 43 21.43 -2.46 -3.20
CA ASP A 43 22.15 -2.59 -4.46
C ASP A 43 21.40 -1.84 -5.59
N PRO A 44 21.97 -0.75 -6.14
CA PRO A 44 21.33 0.06 -7.17
C PRO A 44 20.89 -0.77 -8.38
N GLU A 45 21.62 -1.84 -8.70
CA GLU A 45 21.29 -2.75 -9.81
C GLU A 45 20.03 -3.57 -9.49
N ALA A 46 19.95 -4.12 -8.29
CA ALA A 46 18.77 -4.82 -7.81
C ALA A 46 17.53 -3.92 -7.79
N TRP A 47 17.71 -2.67 -7.35
CA TRP A 47 16.60 -1.73 -7.28
C TRP A 47 16.14 -1.28 -8.67
N ALA A 48 17.06 -1.15 -9.63
CA ALA A 48 16.74 -0.91 -11.03
C ALA A 48 15.96 -2.07 -11.66
N ALA A 49 16.38 -3.32 -11.41
CA ALA A 49 15.69 -4.51 -11.91
C ALA A 49 14.27 -4.63 -11.36
N LEU A 50 14.10 -4.37 -10.05
CA LEU A 50 12.80 -4.40 -9.38
C LEU A 50 11.87 -3.30 -9.89
N ASN A 51 12.37 -2.06 -10.03
CA ASN A 51 11.61 -0.96 -10.65
C ASN A 51 11.17 -1.26 -12.08
N LYS A 52 12.06 -1.88 -12.89
CA LYS A 52 11.72 -2.29 -14.25
C LYS A 52 10.59 -3.34 -14.25
N GLY A 53 10.69 -4.37 -13.42
CA GLY A 53 9.66 -5.40 -13.30
C GLY A 53 8.31 -4.83 -12.89
N PHE A 54 8.28 -3.94 -11.90
CA PHE A 54 7.05 -3.26 -11.49
C PHE A 54 6.43 -2.42 -12.61
N ARG A 55 7.22 -1.65 -13.35
CA ARG A 55 6.72 -0.87 -14.50
C ARG A 55 6.11 -1.76 -15.58
N GLN A 56 6.69 -2.94 -15.82
CA GLN A 56 6.15 -3.90 -16.77
C GLN A 56 4.81 -4.48 -16.28
N VAL A 57 4.71 -4.85 -15.01
CA VAL A 57 3.44 -5.32 -14.42
C VAL A 57 2.37 -4.22 -14.48
N GLN A 58 2.71 -2.99 -14.10
CA GLN A 58 1.81 -1.84 -14.18
C GLN A 58 1.26 -1.64 -15.59
N SER A 59 2.13 -1.66 -16.61
CA SER A 59 1.71 -1.52 -18.00
C SER A 59 0.69 -2.60 -18.44
N VAL A 60 0.86 -3.85 -17.97
CA VAL A 60 -0.09 -4.94 -18.26
C VAL A 60 -1.42 -4.72 -17.52
N LEU A 61 -1.39 -4.26 -16.27
CA LEU A 61 -2.59 -3.97 -15.49
C LEU A 61 -3.37 -2.76 -16.04
N ASP A 62 -2.67 -1.74 -16.52
CA ASP A 62 -3.27 -0.60 -17.21
C ASP A 62 -3.99 -1.05 -18.48
N ARG A 63 -3.39 -1.98 -19.24
CA ARG A 63 -4.05 -2.58 -20.40
C ARG A 63 -5.31 -3.37 -19.98
N ASN A 64 -5.24 -4.14 -18.90
CA ASN A 64 -6.41 -4.87 -18.37
C ASN A 64 -7.55 -3.92 -18.00
N ARG A 65 -7.25 -2.76 -17.42
CA ARG A 65 -8.26 -1.75 -17.11
C ARG A 65 -9.00 -1.28 -18.37
N VAL A 66 -8.27 -1.00 -19.45
CA VAL A 66 -8.87 -0.60 -20.73
C VAL A 66 -9.70 -1.73 -21.34
N LEU A 67 -9.20 -2.97 -21.31
CA LEU A 67 -9.92 -4.14 -21.81
C LEU A 67 -11.25 -4.35 -21.09
N ILE A 68 -11.25 -4.30 -19.76
CA ILE A 68 -12.47 -4.43 -18.94
C ILE A 68 -13.46 -3.32 -19.27
N GLN A 69 -12.98 -2.09 -19.44
CA GLN A 69 -13.82 -0.98 -19.84
C GLN A 69 -14.49 -1.22 -21.20
N GLN A 70 -13.73 -1.70 -22.19
CA GLN A 70 -14.25 -2.04 -23.52
C GLN A 70 -15.28 -3.19 -23.46
N VAL A 71 -15.03 -4.22 -22.64
CA VAL A 71 -15.98 -5.32 -22.42
C VAL A 71 -17.30 -4.81 -21.85
N ASN A 72 -17.23 -3.90 -20.87
CA ASN A 72 -18.40 -3.28 -20.26
C ASN A 72 -19.19 -2.41 -21.25
N GLU A 73 -18.51 -1.61 -22.07
CA GLU A 73 -19.14 -0.79 -23.12
C GLU A 73 -19.87 -1.66 -24.15
N ASN A 74 -19.22 -2.74 -24.60
CA ASN A 74 -19.84 -3.70 -25.51
C ASN A 74 -21.10 -4.33 -24.90
N GLN A 75 -21.06 -4.72 -23.62
CA GLN A 75 -22.22 -5.25 -22.89
C GLN A 75 -23.37 -4.24 -22.81
N GLN A 76 -23.05 -2.98 -22.50
CA GLN A 76 -24.03 -1.90 -22.39
C GLN A 76 -24.69 -1.56 -23.73
N SER A 77 -23.96 -1.71 -24.85
CA SER A 77 -24.49 -1.46 -26.19
C SER A 77 -25.62 -2.42 -26.59
N ARG A 78 -25.70 -3.61 -25.97
CA ARG A 78 -26.65 -4.69 -26.28
C ARG A 78 -26.64 -5.15 -27.76
N MET A 79 -25.57 -4.83 -28.50
CA MET A 79 -25.37 -5.27 -29.88
C MET A 79 -24.68 -6.64 -29.89
N ALA A 80 -25.27 -7.60 -30.60
CA ALA A 80 -24.71 -8.96 -30.70
C ALA A 80 -23.27 -8.96 -31.24
N ASP A 81 -22.99 -8.15 -32.25
CA ASP A 81 -21.64 -8.04 -32.85
C ASP A 81 -20.59 -7.55 -31.85
N ASN A 82 -20.97 -6.65 -30.93
CA ASN A 82 -20.06 -6.16 -29.89
C ASN A 82 -19.83 -7.21 -28.81
N MET A 83 -20.85 -8.03 -28.49
CA MET A 83 -20.68 -9.16 -27.58
C MET A 83 -19.73 -10.22 -28.14
N VAL A 84 -19.69 -10.43 -29.45
CA VAL A 84 -18.69 -11.32 -30.08
C VAL A 84 -17.27 -10.78 -29.88
N LYS A 85 -17.06 -9.45 -29.94
CA LYS A 85 -15.76 -8.83 -29.66
C LYS A 85 -15.30 -9.03 -28.22
N ASN A 86 -16.22 -9.20 -27.25
CA ASN A 86 -15.83 -9.50 -25.87
C ASN A 86 -15.04 -10.81 -25.74
N VAL A 87 -15.23 -11.76 -26.66
CA VAL A 87 -14.46 -13.01 -26.65
C VAL A 87 -12.97 -12.74 -26.82
N SER A 88 -12.57 -11.92 -27.80
CA SER A 88 -11.16 -11.60 -28.02
C SER A 88 -10.59 -10.71 -26.92
N LEU A 89 -11.37 -9.76 -26.40
CA LEU A 89 -10.95 -8.91 -25.27
C LEU A 89 -10.69 -9.74 -23.99
N ILE A 90 -11.55 -10.72 -23.70
CA ILE A 90 -11.40 -11.62 -22.55
C ILE A 90 -10.23 -12.57 -22.75
N GLN A 91 -10.00 -13.06 -23.98
CA GLN A 91 -8.80 -13.85 -24.29
C GLN A 91 -7.52 -13.04 -24.03
N GLU A 92 -7.49 -11.76 -24.42
CA GLU A 92 -6.36 -10.88 -24.13
C GLU A 92 -6.18 -10.67 -22.62
N LEU A 93 -7.27 -10.46 -21.86
CA LEU A 93 -7.23 -10.38 -20.39
C LEU A 93 -6.60 -11.63 -19.77
N ASN A 94 -7.01 -12.81 -20.21
CA ASN A 94 -6.46 -14.08 -19.72
C ASN A 94 -4.97 -14.26 -20.07
N GLY A 95 -4.57 -13.83 -21.27
CA GLY A 95 -3.16 -13.78 -21.65
C GLY A 95 -2.35 -12.85 -20.76
N ASN A 96 -2.89 -11.67 -20.45
CA ASN A 96 -2.27 -10.70 -19.56
C ASN A 96 -2.13 -11.22 -18.12
N ILE A 97 -3.08 -12.01 -17.60
CA ILE A 97 -2.94 -12.68 -16.29
C ILE A 97 -1.72 -13.60 -16.30
N SER A 98 -1.58 -14.43 -17.32
CA SER A 98 -0.43 -15.35 -17.45
C SER A 98 0.89 -14.60 -17.55
N LYS A 99 0.89 -13.46 -18.26
CA LYS A 99 2.04 -12.57 -18.36
C LYS A 99 2.42 -11.95 -17.02
N VAL A 100 1.45 -11.48 -16.23
CA VAL A 100 1.69 -10.94 -14.89
C VAL A 100 2.29 -12.00 -13.98
N VAL A 101 1.77 -13.23 -13.99
CA VAL A 101 2.35 -14.34 -13.23
C VAL A 101 3.82 -14.58 -13.60
N SER A 102 4.13 -14.57 -14.90
CA SER A 102 5.50 -14.75 -15.38
C SER A 102 6.43 -13.62 -14.90
N LEU A 103 5.98 -12.36 -15.04
CA LEU A 103 6.73 -11.18 -14.60
C LEU A 103 7.01 -11.23 -13.09
N TYR A 104 6.05 -11.66 -12.28
CA TYR A 104 6.27 -11.82 -10.84
C TYR A 104 7.25 -12.95 -10.51
N SER A 105 7.23 -14.05 -11.26
CA SER A 105 8.22 -15.13 -11.10
C SER A 105 9.64 -14.63 -11.39
N ASP A 106 9.80 -13.87 -12.48
CA ASP A 106 11.09 -13.27 -12.85
C ASP A 106 11.57 -12.28 -11.78
N LEU A 107 10.66 -11.45 -11.27
CA LEU A 107 10.93 -10.49 -10.22
C LEU A 107 11.40 -11.15 -8.93
N ASN A 108 10.69 -12.20 -8.50
CA ASN A 108 11.01 -12.96 -7.29
C ASN A 108 12.37 -13.67 -7.43
N THR A 109 12.66 -14.23 -8.60
CA THR A 109 13.93 -14.89 -8.88
C THR A 109 15.08 -13.88 -8.87
N ASN A 110 14.92 -12.73 -9.53
CA ASN A 110 15.92 -11.67 -9.55
C ASN A 110 16.22 -11.16 -8.13
N PHE A 111 15.18 -10.88 -7.35
CA PHE A 111 15.31 -10.46 -5.95
C PHE A 111 16.04 -11.50 -5.09
N THR A 112 15.65 -12.77 -5.20
CA THR A 112 16.28 -13.87 -4.47
C THR A 112 17.78 -13.97 -4.79
N ASN A 113 18.14 -13.83 -6.07
CA ASN A 113 19.54 -13.87 -6.50
C ASN A 113 20.35 -12.72 -5.87
N VAL A 114 19.84 -11.49 -5.90
CA VAL A 114 20.49 -10.33 -5.28
C VAL A 114 20.72 -10.58 -3.79
N CYS A 115 19.70 -11.02 -3.06
CA CYS A 115 19.82 -11.29 -1.62
C CYS A 115 20.84 -12.40 -1.31
N GLN A 116 20.87 -13.47 -2.12
CA GLN A 116 21.84 -14.55 -1.96
C GLN A 116 23.28 -14.07 -2.22
N HIS A 117 23.50 -13.23 -3.23
CA HIS A 117 24.82 -12.65 -3.49
C HIS A 117 25.33 -11.83 -2.30
N ARG A 118 24.46 -11.06 -1.64
CA ARG A 118 24.78 -10.28 -0.43
C ARG A 118 25.15 -11.16 0.77
N SER A 119 24.45 -12.27 0.98
CA SER A 119 24.77 -13.21 2.08
C SER A 119 26.16 -13.85 1.94
N LYS A 120 26.59 -14.09 0.68
CA LYS A 120 27.90 -14.70 0.36
C LYS A 120 29.04 -13.68 0.42
N SER A 121 28.81 -12.43 0.06
CA SER A 121 29.83 -11.36 0.16
C SER A 121 30.11 -10.93 1.60
N SER A 122 29.13 -10.99 2.49
CA SER A 122 29.32 -10.68 3.93
C SER A 122 30.03 -11.78 4.72
N SER A 123 30.20 -12.98 4.15
CA SER A 123 30.84 -14.14 4.82
C SER A 123 32.32 -14.32 4.44
N LYS A 124 32.98 -13.27 3.92
CA LYS A 124 34.34 -13.34 3.38
C LYS A 124 35.24 -12.25 3.94
#